data_AF-A0A8D8GF20-F1
#
_entry.id   AF-A0A8D8GF20-F1
#
_cell.length_a   1.000
_cell.length_b   1.000
_cell.length_c   1.000
_cell.angle_alpha   90.00
_cell.angle_beta   90.00
_cell.angle_gamma   90.00
#
_symmetry.space_group_name_H-M   'P 1'
#
loop_
_entity.id
_entity.type
_entity.pdbx_description
1 polymer ?
#
loop_
_entity_poly.entity_id
_entity_poly.type
_entity_poly.pdbx_seq_one_letter_code
_entity_poly.pdbx_strand_id
1 'polypeptide(L)'
;MLRYYTTKQWVFKNDQMYAMYNRLSAKDQETFFLDITHLDYSTYFLNYVLGIRQYVLKEPPETMPKAKRLLRKLYIMDKMVQAAIYTLILWLIWSYWEIVVGPIKLVLDTSIEVINNSIARERRP
;
A
#
# COMPACT_ATOMS: atom_id res chain seq x y z
N MET A 1 10.69 -35.79 -3.19
CA MET A 1 9.60 -36.33 -4.04
C MET A 1 8.75 -35.27 -4.75
N LEU A 2 8.56 -34.06 -4.19
CA LEU A 2 7.70 -33.02 -4.80
C LEU A 2 8.28 -32.30 -6.03
N ARG A 3 9.60 -32.17 -6.11
CA ARG A 3 10.28 -31.31 -7.10
C ARG A 3 10.01 -31.72 -8.57
N TYR A 4 9.88 -33.02 -8.85
CA TYR A 4 9.60 -33.52 -10.20
C TYR A 4 8.21 -33.10 -10.72
N TYR A 5 7.23 -32.95 -9.83
CA TYR A 5 5.87 -32.53 -10.18
C TYR A 5 5.75 -31.01 -10.35
N THR A 6 6.62 -30.23 -9.70
CA THR A 6 6.58 -28.75 -9.75
C THR A 6 7.43 -28.17 -10.88
N THR A 7 8.44 -28.89 -11.40
CA THR A 7 9.39 -28.34 -12.40
C THR A 7 9.05 -28.70 -13.84
N LYS A 8 8.11 -29.62 -14.09
CA LYS A 8 7.67 -29.94 -15.46
C LYS A 8 6.52 -29.02 -15.87
N GLN A 9 6.75 -28.24 -16.92
CA GLN A 9 5.69 -27.48 -17.58
C GLN A 9 4.72 -28.47 -18.23
N TRP A 10 3.46 -28.44 -17.78
CA TRP A 10 2.41 -29.23 -18.40
C TRP A 10 1.89 -28.50 -19.62
N VAL A 11 2.30 -28.96 -20.80
CA VAL A 11 1.71 -28.53 -22.07
C VAL A 11 0.47 -29.39 -22.30
N PHE A 12 -0.68 -28.90 -21.86
CA PHE A 12 -1.96 -29.53 -22.14
C PHE A 12 -2.32 -29.29 -23.62
N LYS A 13 -2.12 -30.31 -24.46
CA LYS A 13 -2.61 -30.29 -25.85
C LYS A 13 -4.12 -30.56 -25.86
N ASN A 14 -4.91 -29.55 -26.21
CA ASN A 14 -6.37 -29.63 -26.25
C ASN A 14 -6.93 -29.90 -27.66
N ASP A 15 -6.09 -30.31 -28.61
CA ASP A 15 -6.46 -30.47 -30.03
C ASP A 15 -7.67 -31.42 -30.23
N GLN A 16 -7.74 -32.50 -29.46
CA GLN A 16 -8.85 -33.46 -29.49
C GLN A 16 -10.13 -32.89 -28.87
N MET A 17 -10.00 -32.02 -27.87
CA MET A 17 -11.13 -31.36 -27.21
C MET A 17 -11.81 -30.37 -28.16
N TYR A 18 -11.03 -29.58 -28.90
CA TYR A 18 -11.54 -28.69 -29.95
C TYR A 18 -12.14 -29.47 -31.13
N ALA A 19 -11.53 -30.58 -31.53
CA ALA A 19 -12.09 -31.44 -32.58
C ALA A 19 -13.43 -32.08 -32.16
N MET A 20 -13.59 -32.42 -30.88
CA MET A 20 -14.87 -32.92 -30.35
C MET A 20 -15.90 -31.79 -30.26
N TYR A 21 -15.51 -30.60 -29.83
CA TYR A 21 -16.38 -29.42 -29.79
C TYR A 21 -16.92 -29.04 -31.18
N ASN A 22 -16.07 -29.04 -32.20
CA ASN A 22 -16.47 -28.77 -33.58
C ASN A 22 -17.42 -29.82 -34.18
N ARG A 23 -17.55 -30.99 -33.54
CA ARG A 23 -18.50 -32.05 -33.92
C ARG A 23 -19.84 -31.96 -33.16
N LEU A 24 -19.95 -31.12 -32.12
CA LEU A 24 -21.22 -30.88 -31.45
C LEU A 24 -22.19 -30.08 -32.35
N SER A 25 -23.48 -30.29 -32.15
CA SER A 25 -24.53 -29.46 -32.76
C SER A 25 -24.40 -28.00 -32.31
N ALA A 26 -24.74 -27.05 -33.17
CA ALA A 26 -24.70 -25.61 -32.85
C ALA A 26 -25.47 -25.28 -31.55
N LYS A 27 -26.56 -26.02 -31.26
CA LYS A 27 -27.36 -25.86 -30.04
C LYS A 27 -26.62 -26.32 -28.77
N ASP A 28 -25.79 -27.36 -28.88
CA ASP A 28 -25.00 -27.87 -27.75
C ASP A 28 -23.72 -27.05 -27.57
N GLN A 29 -23.15 -26.53 -28.66
CA GLN A 29 -22.03 -25.58 -28.61
C GLN A 29 -22.41 -24.28 -27.88
N GLU A 30 -23.63 -23.78 -28.09
CA GLU A 30 -24.14 -22.60 -27.39
C GLU A 30 -24.38 -22.86 -25.90
N THR A 31 -24.77 -24.08 -25.54
CA THR A 31 -24.96 -24.51 -24.14
C THR A 31 -23.64 -24.69 -23.41
N PHE A 32 -22.60 -25.19 -24.10
CA PHE A 32 -21.27 -25.42 -23.56
C PHE A 32 -20.25 -24.47 -24.19
N PHE A 33 -20.25 -23.21 -23.73
CA PHE A 33 -19.28 -22.19 -24.18
C PHE A 33 -17.84 -22.62 -23.86
N LEU A 34 -17.17 -23.25 -24.84
CA LEU A 34 -15.78 -23.69 -24.75
C LEU A 34 -14.81 -22.69 -25.42
N ASP A 35 -15.36 -21.65 -26.06
CA ASP A 35 -14.57 -20.64 -26.74
C ASP A 35 -14.12 -19.54 -25.76
N ILE A 36 -13.02 -19.80 -25.08
CA ILE A 36 -12.35 -18.90 -24.13
C ILE A 36 -11.81 -17.64 -24.82
N THR A 37 -11.65 -17.66 -26.15
CA THR A 37 -11.12 -16.54 -26.94
C THR A 37 -12.13 -15.41 -27.10
N HIS A 38 -13.44 -15.72 -27.07
CA HIS A 38 -14.53 -14.75 -27.15
C HIS A 38 -15.05 -14.29 -25.78
N LEU A 39 -14.47 -14.78 -24.68
CA LEU A 39 -14.86 -14.40 -23.34
C LEU A 39 -14.32 -13.01 -22.98
N ASP A 40 -15.19 -12.08 -22.58
CA ASP A 40 -14.75 -10.83 -21.97
C ASP A 40 -14.15 -11.10 -20.59
N TYR A 41 -12.83 -11.26 -20.58
CA TYR A 41 -12.04 -11.50 -19.37
C TYR A 41 -12.32 -10.46 -18.29
N SER A 42 -12.59 -9.20 -18.65
CA SER A 42 -12.83 -8.13 -17.67
C SER A 42 -14.10 -8.40 -16.88
N THR A 43 -15.20 -8.68 -17.58
CA THR A 43 -16.49 -8.98 -16.95
C THR A 43 -16.47 -10.32 -16.22
N TYR A 44 -15.80 -11.34 -16.77
CA TYR A 44 -15.67 -12.63 -16.12
C TYR A 44 -14.92 -12.54 -14.79
N PHE A 45 -13.74 -11.90 -14.78
CA PHE A 45 -12.95 -11.74 -13.56
C PHE A 45 -13.66 -10.87 -12.53
N LEU A 46 -14.36 -9.81 -12.96
CA LEU A 46 -15.13 -8.96 -12.06
C LEU A 46 -16.24 -9.76 -11.36
N ASN A 47 -17.04 -10.52 -12.13
CA ASN A 47 -18.09 -11.37 -11.57
C ASN A 47 -17.53 -12.50 -10.69
N TYR A 48 -16.39 -13.08 -11.07
CA TYR A 48 -15.71 -14.10 -10.28
C TYR A 48 -15.25 -13.56 -8.92
N VAL A 49 -14.57 -12.41 -8.89
CA VAL A 49 -14.11 -11.76 -7.66
C VAL A 49 -15.30 -11.35 -6.78
N LEU A 50 -16.37 -10.83 -7.37
CA LEU A 50 -17.61 -10.52 -6.66
C LEU A 50 -18.26 -11.77 -6.06
N GLY A 51 -18.30 -12.88 -6.82
CA GLY A 51 -18.82 -14.16 -6.36
C GLY A 51 -18.01 -14.75 -5.21
N ILE A 52 -16.68 -14.75 -5.29
CA ILE A 52 -15.81 -15.17 -4.17
C ILE A 52 -16.10 -14.32 -2.94
N ARG A 53 -16.16 -13.01 -3.11
CA ARG A 53 -16.40 -12.09 -2.00
C ARG A 53 -17.75 -12.34 -1.33
N GLN A 54 -18.80 -12.56 -2.12
CA GLN A 54 -20.16 -12.76 -1.61
C GLN A 54 -20.36 -14.15 -1.00
N TYR A 55 -19.89 -15.21 -1.65
CA TYR A 55 -20.21 -16.60 -1.27
C TYR A 55 -19.13 -17.27 -0.42
N VAL A 56 -17.84 -17.02 -0.71
CA VAL A 56 -16.73 -17.63 0.03
C VAL A 56 -16.41 -16.81 1.28
N LEU A 57 -16.29 -15.49 1.13
CA LEU A 57 -15.99 -14.59 2.25
C LEU A 57 -17.24 -14.21 3.06
N LYS A 58 -18.45 -14.55 2.58
CA LYS A 58 -19.73 -14.18 3.21
C LYS A 58 -19.84 -12.66 3.48
N GLU A 59 -19.19 -11.83 2.67
CA GLU A 59 -19.33 -10.38 2.74
C GLU A 59 -20.54 -9.96 1.88
N PRO A 60 -21.67 -9.52 2.47
CA PRO A 60 -22.81 -9.08 1.68
C PRO A 60 -22.43 -7.88 0.80
N PRO A 61 -22.96 -7.77 -0.43
CA PRO A 61 -22.62 -6.69 -1.38
C PRO A 61 -22.90 -5.28 -0.84
N GLU A 62 -23.70 -5.15 0.22
CA GLU A 62 -23.92 -3.91 0.96
C GLU A 62 -22.76 -3.48 1.89
N THR A 63 -21.68 -4.26 2.01
CA THR A 63 -20.52 -3.92 2.85
C THR A 63 -19.53 -2.97 2.19
N MET A 64 -19.68 -2.66 0.91
CA MET A 64 -18.82 -1.70 0.21
C MET A 64 -18.75 -0.31 0.91
N PRO A 65 -19.86 0.27 1.42
CA PRO A 65 -19.79 1.45 2.29
C PRO A 65 -19.24 1.17 3.70
N LYS A 66 -19.42 -0.03 4.26
CA LYS A 66 -18.91 -0.38 5.61
C LYS A 66 -17.39 -0.51 5.64
N ALA A 67 -16.78 -1.15 4.64
CA ALA A 67 -15.34 -1.23 4.48
C ALA A 67 -14.71 0.18 4.32
N LYS A 68 -15.33 1.05 3.52
CA LYS A 68 -14.91 2.45 3.38
C LYS A 68 -15.02 3.24 4.69
N ARG A 69 -16.06 2.98 5.50
CA ARG A 69 -16.23 3.60 6.83
C ARG A 69 -15.15 3.14 7.80
N LEU A 70 -14.79 1.85 7.80
CA LEU A 70 -13.72 1.31 8.64
C LEU A 70 -12.36 1.91 8.25
N LEU A 71 -12.04 1.96 6.95
CA LEU A 71 -10.82 2.60 6.45
C LEU A 71 -10.75 4.08 6.83
N ARG A 72 -11.88 4.81 6.70
CA ARG A 72 -11.96 6.22 7.12
C ARG A 72 -11.73 6.38 8.63
N LYS A 73 -12.31 5.51 9.45
CA LYS A 73 -12.11 5.53 10.92
C LYS A 73 -10.64 5.26 11.28
N LEU A 74 -10.03 4.24 10.68
CA LEU A 74 -8.61 3.91 10.86
C LEU A 74 -7.72 5.08 10.46
N TYR A 75 -8.01 5.73 9.33
CA TYR A 75 -7.27 6.92 8.87
C TYR A 75 -7.40 8.10 9.83
N ILE A 76 -8.62 8.39 10.31
CA ILE A 76 -8.84 9.47 11.29
C ILE A 76 -8.09 9.17 12.60
N MET A 77 -8.13 7.91 13.06
CA MET A 77 -7.44 7.49 14.27
C MET A 77 -5.92 7.64 14.15
N ASP A 78 -5.35 7.20 13.02
CA ASP A 78 -3.92 7.38 12.72
C ASP A 78 -3.52 8.87 12.72
N LYS A 79 -4.35 9.73 12.11
CA LYS A 79 -4.13 11.18 12.12
C LYS A 79 -4.25 11.80 13.51
N MET A 80 -5.16 11.33 14.36
CA MET A 80 -5.24 11.79 15.75
C MET A 80 -4.01 11.38 16.56
N VAL A 81 -3.50 10.15 16.36
CA VAL A 81 -2.28 9.68 17.02
C VAL A 81 -1.07 10.51 16.58
N GLN A 82 -0.91 10.76 15.27
CA GLN A 82 0.15 11.65 14.77
C GLN A 82 0.04 13.05 15.38
N ALA A 83 -1.16 13.64 15.41
CA ALA A 83 -1.37 14.96 16.00
C ALA A 83 -1.04 14.99 17.51
N ALA A 84 -1.41 13.94 18.25
CA ALA A 84 -1.08 13.82 19.66
C ALA A 84 0.44 13.73 19.89
N ILE A 85 1.14 12.95 19.07
CA ILE A 85 2.61 12.85 19.12
C ILE A 85 3.26 14.20 18.82
N TYR A 86 2.84 14.90 17.77
CA TYR A 86 3.38 16.23 17.45
C TYR A 86 3.15 17.23 18.58
N THR A 87 1.96 17.22 19.17
CA THR A 87 1.63 18.09 20.31
C THR A 87 2.50 17.76 21.51
N LEU A 88 2.71 16.47 21.80
CA LEU A 88 3.58 16.03 22.89
C LEU A 88 5.03 16.44 22.67
N ILE A 89 5.56 16.28 21.46
CA ILE A 89 6.92 16.72 21.10
C ILE A 89 7.05 18.23 21.25
N LEU A 90 6.10 19.01 20.74
CA LEU A 90 6.09 20.47 20.88
C LEU A 90 6.05 20.89 22.36
N TRP A 91 5.23 20.21 23.17
CA TRP A 91 5.16 20.44 24.60
C TRP A 91 6.47 20.11 25.31
N LEU A 92 7.13 19.01 24.96
CA LEU A 92 8.46 18.68 25.49
C LEU A 92 9.49 19.75 25.09
N ILE A 93 9.52 20.18 23.82
CA ILE A 93 10.44 21.24 23.37
C ILE A 93 10.22 22.53 24.15
N TRP A 94 8.96 22.91 24.39
CA TRP A 94 8.63 24.06 25.22
C TRP A 94 9.10 23.86 26.66
N SER A 95 8.79 22.70 27.26
CA SER A 95 9.16 22.39 28.64
C SER A 95 10.68 22.32 28.85
N TYR A 96 11.44 21.92 27.84
CA TYR A 96 12.89 21.80 27.87
C TYR A 96 13.61 22.94 27.15
N TRP A 97 12.89 24.04 26.85
CA TRP A 97 13.40 25.17 26.07
C TRP A 97 14.70 25.73 26.65
N GLU A 98 14.77 25.94 27.96
CA GLU A 98 15.97 26.47 28.64
C GLU A 98 17.17 25.51 28.53
N ILE A 99 16.94 24.20 28.56
CA ILE A 99 18.00 23.19 28.46
C ILE A 99 18.54 23.09 27.03
N VAL A 100 17.69 23.31 26.02
CA VAL A 100 18.09 23.27 24.60
C VAL A 100 18.78 24.58 24.18
N VAL A 101 18.25 25.73 24.61
CA VAL A 101 18.76 27.05 24.20
C VAL A 101 20.05 27.42 24.93
N GLY A 102 20.24 26.96 26.18
CA GLY A 102 21.45 27.20 26.97
C GLY A 102 22.77 26.87 26.25
N PRO A 103 23.00 25.62 25.80
CA PRO A 103 24.23 25.25 25.11
C PRO A 103 24.38 25.94 23.74
N ILE A 104 23.27 26.16 23.02
CA ILE A 104 23.28 26.87 21.73
C ILE A 104 23.77 28.31 21.92
N LYS A 105 23.25 29.00 22.94
CA LYS A 105 23.64 30.37 23.28
C LYS A 105 25.12 30.45 23.66
N LEU A 106 25.61 29.52 24.48
CA LEU A 106 27.02 29.48 24.89
C LEU A 106 27.98 29.29 23.71
N VAL A 107 27.66 28.37 22.80
CA VAL A 107 28.46 28.15 21.58
C VAL A 107 28.42 29.39 20.68
N LEU A 108 27.28 30.06 20.56
CA LEU A 108 27.16 31.30 19.78
C LEU A 108 28.01 32.42 20.38
N ASP A 109 27.88 32.66 21.68
CA ASP A 109 28.57 33.74 22.39
C ASP A 109 30.10 33.55 22.31
N THR A 110 30.57 32.32 22.52
CA THR A 110 32.01 31.97 22.38
C THR A 110 32.50 32.14 20.94
N SER A 111 31.72 31.74 19.94
CA SER A 111 32.07 31.93 18.53
C SER A 111 32.16 33.41 18.15
N ILE A 112 31.21 34.23 18.62
CA ILE A 112 31.21 35.68 18.42
C ILE A 112 32.41 36.33 19.10
N GLU A 113 32.74 35.92 20.32
CA GLU A 113 33.91 36.45 21.04
C GLU A 113 35.23 36.13 20.33
N VAL A 114 35.40 34.91 19.82
CA VAL A 114 36.58 34.50 19.05
C VAL A 114 36.72 35.33 17.77
N ILE A 115 35.62 35.56 17.06
CA ILE A 115 35.60 36.40 15.84
C ILE A 115 35.92 37.86 16.18
N ASN A 116 35.33 38.41 17.24
CA ASN A 116 35.61 39.79 17.64
C ASN A 116 37.09 39.96 18.05
N ASN A 117 37.65 38.99 18.76
CA ASN A 117 39.05 39.00 19.16
C ASN A 117 40.02 38.86 17.99
N SER A 118 39.68 38.07 16.96
CA SER A 118 40.50 37.96 15.74
C SER A 118 40.48 39.26 14.93
N ILE A 119 39.30 39.88 14.77
CA ILE A 119 39.16 41.20 14.12
C ILE A 119 39.91 42.29 14.90
N ALA A 120 39.84 42.26 16.24
CA ALA A 120 40.54 43.22 17.08
C ALA A 120 42.07 43.05 17.03
N ARG A 121 42.58 41.83 16.80
CA ARG A 121 44.01 41.58 16.59
C ARG A 121 44.49 42.09 15.24
N GLU A 122 43.72 41.85 14.18
CA GLU A 122 44.04 42.36 12.83
C GLU A 122 44.01 43.90 12.74
N ARG A 123 43.19 44.55 13.58
CA ARG A 123 43.12 46.03 13.66
C ARG A 123 44.22 46.69 14.50
N ARG A 124 45.05 45.95 15.24
CA ARG A 124 46.18 46.57 15.95
C ARG A 124 47.33 46.76 14.96
N PRO A 125 47.84 48.00 14.78
CA PRO A 125 48.94 48.30 13.87
C PRO A 125 50.27 47.69 14.34
#